data_AF-A0A814XVB1-F1
#
_entry.id   AF-A0A814XVB1-F1
#
_cell.length_a   1.000
_cell.length_b   1.000
_cell.length_c   1.000
_cell.angle_alpha   90.00
_cell.angle_beta   90.00
_cell.angle_gamma   90.00
#
_symmetry.space_group_name_H-M   'P 1'
#
loop_
_entity.id
_entity.type
_entity.pdbx_description
1 polymer ?
#
loop_
_entity_poly.entity_id
_entity_poly.type
_entity_poly.pdbx_seq_one_letter_code
_entity_poly.pdbx_strand_id
1 'polypeptide(L)'
;MTNESISEPKHSISRSNGIQSTRSMTCCICLENIVATRKQFGIQNNCDHFFCFECLSTWRRMNDKEIGRRCPLCRTRSTFIAPSWRCFTDTDDKQALIGAHKLRLKTKPCRTFLQYSSCRYGRRCYYSHRYLSDGHNQNLLFDFQYLTSENNHESSERVTYHSHRYRPY
;
A
#
# COMPACT_ATOMS: atom_id res chain seq x y z
N MET A 1 72.15 -10.32 3.00
CA MET A 1 71.95 -10.67 1.59
C MET A 1 70.48 -10.38 1.29
N THR A 2 70.19 -9.12 0.91
CA THR A 2 69.77 -8.68 -0.45
C THR A 2 68.31 -9.06 -0.75
N ASN A 3 67.41 -8.20 -1.20
CA ASN A 3 67.51 -6.81 -1.65
C ASN A 3 66.10 -6.19 -1.66
N GLU A 4 66.08 -4.86 -1.64
CA GLU A 4 64.95 -3.95 -1.75
C GLU A 4 64.05 -4.20 -2.97
N SER A 5 62.77 -3.78 -2.86
CA SER A 5 62.03 -3.11 -3.95
C SER A 5 60.78 -2.43 -3.37
N ILE A 6 60.92 -1.14 -3.09
CA ILE A 6 59.83 -0.18 -2.84
C ILE A 6 59.14 0.09 -4.19
N SER A 7 57.80 0.05 -4.22
CA SER A 7 57.01 0.66 -5.29
C SER A 7 55.66 1.16 -4.77
N GLU A 8 55.58 2.44 -4.42
CA GLU A 8 54.38 3.27 -4.60
C GLU A 8 54.41 3.90 -6.02
N PRO A 9 53.42 4.69 -6.51
CA PRO A 9 52.00 4.89 -6.12
C PRO A 9 51.06 4.80 -7.36
N LYS A 10 49.73 4.79 -7.17
CA LYS A 10 48.76 5.71 -7.87
C LYS A 10 47.48 5.81 -7.04
N HIS A 11 47.48 6.79 -6.15
CA HIS A 11 46.31 7.30 -5.46
C HIS A 11 45.41 8.00 -6.49
N SER A 12 44.29 7.39 -6.90
CA SER A 12 43.20 8.12 -7.54
C SER A 12 42.04 8.25 -6.56
N ILE A 13 42.10 9.31 -5.77
CA ILE A 13 40.94 9.86 -5.06
C ILE A 13 39.90 10.24 -6.12
N SER A 14 38.82 9.48 -6.22
CA SER A 14 37.55 10.04 -6.66
C SER A 14 36.70 10.31 -5.42
N ARG A 15 36.71 11.58 -5.00
CA ARG A 15 35.78 12.10 -4.00
C ARG A 15 34.37 12.03 -4.58
N SER A 16 33.57 11.11 -4.05
CA SER A 16 32.16 11.41 -3.80
C SER A 16 31.79 10.84 -2.43
N ASN A 17 31.60 11.78 -1.50
CA ASN A 17 30.97 11.52 -0.22
C ASN A 17 29.59 10.92 -0.45
N GLY A 18 29.36 9.72 0.05
CA GLY A 18 28.04 9.10 0.00
C GLY A 18 28.04 7.82 0.80
N ILE A 19 27.92 7.96 2.13
CA ILE A 19 27.70 6.90 3.12
C ILE A 19 26.83 5.79 2.52
N GLN A 20 27.45 4.72 2.03
CA GLN A 20 26.82 3.45 1.78
C GLN A 20 27.32 2.52 2.87
N SER A 21 26.41 1.96 3.69
CA SER A 21 26.52 0.62 4.31
C SER A 21 25.61 0.37 5.54
N THR A 22 24.57 1.18 5.84
CA THR A 22 23.53 0.81 6.85
C THR A 22 22.08 1.21 6.49
N ARG A 23 21.81 1.55 5.23
CA ARG A 23 20.65 2.36 4.78
C ARG A 23 19.40 1.61 4.29
N SER A 24 19.32 0.29 4.41
CA SER A 24 18.32 -0.50 3.65
C SER A 24 16.91 -0.60 4.24
N MET A 25 16.64 -0.07 5.45
CA MET A 25 15.34 -0.24 6.13
C MET A 25 14.86 1.02 6.89
N THR A 26 15.34 2.19 6.47
CA THR A 26 14.98 3.48 7.09
C THR A 26 13.79 4.12 6.38
N CYS A 27 12.80 4.57 7.13
CA CYS A 27 11.66 5.31 6.60
C CYS A 27 12.09 6.72 6.18
N CYS A 28 11.87 7.14 4.94
CA CYS A 28 12.30 8.48 4.51
C CYS A 28 11.40 9.64 5.02
N ILE A 29 10.27 9.34 5.67
CA ILE A 29 9.38 10.34 6.25
C ILE A 29 9.82 10.70 7.67
N CYS A 30 9.99 9.69 8.54
CA CYS A 30 10.40 9.90 9.94
C CYS A 30 11.91 9.72 10.18
N LEU A 31 12.66 9.27 9.17
CA LEU A 31 14.10 9.01 9.21
C LEU A 31 14.55 7.93 10.22
N GLU A 32 13.60 7.17 10.78
CA GLU A 32 13.88 6.07 11.71
C GLU A 32 14.06 4.74 10.97
N ASN A 33 14.86 3.85 11.56
CA ASN A 33 14.97 2.46 11.11
C ASN A 33 13.71 1.67 11.52
N ILE A 34 12.99 1.15 10.54
CA ILE A 34 11.67 0.52 10.74
C ILE A 34 11.80 -0.77 11.56
N VAL A 35 12.83 -1.58 11.31
CA VAL A 35 13.05 -2.85 12.01
C VAL A 35 13.52 -2.62 13.44
N ALA A 36 14.49 -1.71 13.63
CA ALA A 36 15.03 -1.39 14.95
C ALA A 36 13.96 -0.79 15.88
N THR A 37 13.06 0.04 15.34
CA THR A 37 11.93 0.62 16.08
C THR A 37 10.72 -0.32 16.20
N ARG A 38 10.81 -1.56 15.69
CA ARG A 38 9.72 -2.55 15.65
C ARG A 38 8.42 -2.00 15.06
N LYS A 39 8.54 -1.22 13.98
CA LYS A 39 7.41 -0.71 13.21
C LYS A 39 7.10 -1.64 12.04
N GLN A 40 5.85 -1.60 11.58
CA GLN A 40 5.46 -2.28 10.35
C GLN A 40 5.85 -1.45 9.13
N PHE A 41 6.19 -2.13 8.03
CA PHE A 41 6.36 -1.55 6.72
C PHE A 41 5.01 -1.27 6.06
N GLY A 42 4.88 -0.12 5.40
CA GLY A 42 3.77 0.19 4.51
C GLY A 42 4.10 -0.17 3.07
N ILE A 43 3.74 -1.38 2.66
CA ILE A 43 4.02 -1.92 1.32
C ILE A 43 3.04 -1.33 0.29
N GLN A 44 3.57 -0.82 -0.83
CA GLN A 44 2.78 -0.28 -1.94
C GLN A 44 2.77 -1.24 -3.14
N ASN A 45 1.74 -1.16 -4.00
CA ASN A 45 1.61 -2.09 -5.12
C ASN A 45 2.66 -1.87 -6.23
N ASN A 46 2.96 -0.61 -6.56
CA ASN A 46 3.64 -0.26 -7.82
C ASN A 46 5.05 0.34 -7.63
N CYS A 47 5.64 0.21 -6.45
CA CYS A 47 7.03 0.61 -6.20
C CYS A 47 7.62 -0.11 -4.98
N ASP A 48 8.94 -0.18 -4.92
CA ASP A 48 9.69 -0.90 -3.87
C ASP A 48 10.27 0.03 -2.79
N HIS A 49 9.65 1.20 -2.62
CA HIS A 49 10.07 2.18 -1.63
C HIS A 49 9.54 1.82 -0.23
N PHE A 50 10.43 1.87 0.77
CA PHE A 50 10.12 1.51 2.14
C PHE A 50 9.69 2.72 2.97
N PHE A 51 8.59 2.56 3.69
CA PHE A 51 8.08 3.54 4.66
C PHE A 51 7.54 2.81 5.87
N CYS A 52 7.55 3.47 7.03
CA CYS A 52 6.79 3.00 8.17
C CYS A 52 5.29 3.08 7.85
N PHE A 53 4.49 2.06 8.20
CA PHE A 53 3.07 1.98 7.87
C PHE A 53 2.29 3.17 8.40
N GLU A 54 2.62 3.62 9.61
CA GLU A 54 2.03 4.79 10.25
C GLU A 54 2.28 6.07 9.44
N CYS A 55 3.55 6.32 9.11
CA CYS A 55 4.01 7.47 8.32
C CYS A 55 3.26 7.55 6.99
N LEU A 56 3.19 6.41 6.29
CA LEU A 56 2.55 6.34 4.97
C LEU A 56 1.02 6.43 5.06
N SER A 57 0.42 5.88 6.11
CA SER A 57 -1.02 6.01 6.38
C SER A 57 -1.39 7.45 6.72
N THR A 58 -0.56 8.14 7.49
CA THR A 58 -0.73 9.56 7.83
C THR A 58 -0.55 10.44 6.60
N TRP A 59 0.47 10.19 5.77
CA TRP A 59 0.65 10.84 4.47
C TRP A 59 -0.62 10.78 3.61
N ARG A 60 -1.25 9.60 3.51
CA ARG A 60 -2.51 9.40 2.76
C ARG A 60 -3.71 10.14 3.33
N ARG A 61 -3.72 10.42 4.64
CA ARG A 61 -4.81 11.11 5.32
C ARG A 61 -4.67 12.62 5.25
N MET A 62 -3.44 13.14 5.32
CA MET A 62 -3.16 14.57 5.34
C MET A 62 -3.14 15.22 3.96
N ASN A 63 -2.85 14.44 2.92
CA ASN A 63 -2.79 14.94 1.55
C ASN A 63 -4.07 14.66 0.78
N ASP A 64 -4.32 15.48 -0.25
CA ASP A 64 -5.39 15.24 -1.21
C ASP A 64 -5.28 13.87 -1.87
N LYS A 65 -6.42 13.33 -2.34
CA LYS A 65 -6.49 11.97 -2.92
C LYS A 65 -5.48 11.75 -4.06
N GLU A 66 -5.16 12.77 -4.85
CA GLU A 66 -4.22 12.66 -5.96
C GLU A 66 -2.75 12.64 -5.52
N ILE A 67 -2.41 13.28 -4.40
CA ILE A 67 -1.04 13.32 -3.83
C ILE A 67 -0.84 12.17 -2.85
N GLY A 68 -1.80 11.95 -1.94
CA GLY A 68 -1.75 10.88 -0.95
C GLY A 68 -1.65 9.50 -1.59
N ARG A 69 -2.32 9.27 -2.72
CA ARG A 69 -2.23 8.01 -3.48
C ARG A 69 -0.97 7.88 -4.33
N ARG A 70 0.05 8.71 -4.12
CA ARG A 70 1.36 8.61 -4.77
C ARG A 70 2.43 8.26 -3.75
N CYS A 71 3.45 7.55 -4.20
CA CYS A 71 4.66 7.31 -3.41
C CYS A 71 5.35 8.66 -3.08
N PRO A 72 5.68 8.94 -1.82
CA PRO A 72 6.41 10.16 -1.44
C PRO A 72 7.79 10.30 -2.11
N LEU A 73 8.43 9.18 -2.50
CA LEU A 73 9.75 9.19 -3.14
C LEU A 73 9.66 9.27 -4.67
N CYS A 74 9.00 8.31 -5.32
CA CYS A 74 9.00 8.22 -6.79
C CYS A 74 7.72 8.71 -7.46
N ARG A 75 6.72 9.17 -6.69
CA ARG A 75 5.43 9.67 -7.17
C ARG A 75 4.55 8.66 -7.93
N THR A 76 4.98 7.39 -8.02
CA THR A 76 4.18 6.32 -8.62
C THR A 76 2.84 6.19 -7.90
N ARG A 77 1.75 6.07 -8.66
CA ARG A 77 0.41 5.91 -8.09
C ARG A 77 0.28 4.54 -7.42
N SER A 78 -0.26 4.53 -6.21
CA SER A 78 -0.60 3.35 -5.44
C SER A 78 -1.94 3.56 -4.73
N THR A 79 -2.92 2.71 -5.00
CA THR A 79 -4.28 2.81 -4.45
C THR A 79 -4.43 2.09 -3.11
N PHE A 80 -3.44 1.28 -2.72
CA PHE A 80 -3.51 0.42 -1.55
C PHE A 80 -2.18 0.43 -0.78
N ILE A 81 -2.23 0.16 0.53
CA ILE A 81 -1.06 -0.06 1.37
C ILE A 81 -1.34 -1.32 2.17
N ALA A 82 -0.42 -2.28 2.12
CA ALA A 82 -0.46 -3.46 2.98
C ALA A 82 0.55 -3.28 4.13
N PRO A 83 0.14 -3.39 5.40
CA PRO A 83 1.07 -3.47 6.51
C PRO A 83 1.77 -4.84 6.51
N SER A 84 3.09 -4.86 6.69
CA SER A 84 3.90 -6.07 6.80
C SER A 84 5.04 -5.88 7.80
N TRP A 85 5.44 -6.97 8.46
CA TRP A 85 6.65 -6.99 9.29
C TRP A 85 7.93 -7.26 8.48
N ARG A 86 7.79 -7.74 7.25
CA ARG A 86 8.89 -8.00 6.32
C ARG A 86 8.87 -7.00 5.17
N CYS A 87 10.05 -6.59 4.74
CA CYS A 87 10.25 -5.90 3.47
C CYS A 87 10.37 -6.93 2.34
N PHE A 88 9.93 -6.55 1.14
CA PHE A 88 10.00 -7.39 -0.05
C PHE A 88 10.77 -6.64 -1.12
N THR A 89 11.69 -7.33 -1.78
CA THR A 89 12.37 -6.88 -2.99
C THR A 89 11.86 -7.62 -4.22
N ASP A 90 11.37 -8.85 -4.03
CA ASP A 90 10.71 -9.61 -5.07
C ASP A 90 9.28 -9.10 -5.32
N THR A 91 8.90 -9.05 -6.60
CA THR A 91 7.60 -8.52 -7.02
C THR A 91 6.47 -9.53 -6.81
N ASP A 92 6.72 -10.82 -6.98
CA ASP A 92 5.68 -11.86 -6.90
C ASP A 92 5.25 -12.07 -5.45
N ASP A 93 6.21 -12.20 -4.52
CA ASP A 93 5.94 -12.29 -3.09
C ASP A 93 5.19 -11.05 -2.58
N LYS A 94 5.56 -9.87 -3.06
CA LYS A 94 4.90 -8.60 -2.73
C LYS A 94 3.44 -8.60 -3.20
N GLN A 95 3.18 -9.04 -4.43
CA GLN A 95 1.81 -9.12 -4.96
C GLN A 95 0.97 -10.14 -4.19
N ALA A 96 1.53 -11.31 -3.88
CA ALA A 96 0.87 -12.34 -3.08
C ALA A 96 0.49 -11.82 -1.69
N LEU A 97 1.40 -11.13 -1.00
CA LEU A 97 1.11 -10.48 0.29
C LEU A 97 -0.04 -9.48 0.18
N ILE A 98 -0.01 -8.62 -0.84
CA ILE A 98 -1.04 -7.59 -1.04
C ILE A 98 -2.39 -8.24 -1.33
N GLY A 99 -2.43 -9.28 -2.17
CA GLY A 99 -3.62 -10.07 -2.46
C GLY A 99 -4.20 -10.72 -1.21
N ALA A 100 -3.37 -11.46 -0.46
CA ALA A 100 -3.76 -12.08 0.80
C ALA A 100 -4.26 -11.05 1.82
N HIS A 101 -3.63 -9.87 1.89
CA HIS A 101 -4.07 -8.80 2.77
C HIS A 101 -5.45 -8.27 2.38
N LYS A 102 -5.70 -8.03 1.08
CA LYS A 102 -7.02 -7.62 0.57
C LYS A 102 -8.11 -8.64 0.91
N LEU A 103 -7.85 -9.94 0.70
CA LEU A 103 -8.77 -11.01 1.07
C LEU A 103 -9.07 -11.02 2.58
N ARG A 104 -8.05 -10.82 3.41
CA ARG A 104 -8.24 -10.70 4.87
C ARG A 104 -9.03 -9.46 5.27
N LEU A 105 -8.99 -8.36 4.51
CA LEU A 105 -9.84 -7.19 4.80
C LEU A 105 -11.30 -7.48 4.45
N LYS A 106 -11.56 -8.25 3.40
CA LYS A 106 -12.91 -8.67 2.99
C LYS A 106 -13.62 -9.57 4.00
N THR A 107 -12.90 -10.18 4.95
CA THR A 107 -13.54 -10.90 6.06
C THR A 107 -13.96 -10.00 7.21
N LYS A 108 -13.40 -8.77 7.30
CA LYS A 108 -13.70 -7.80 8.35
C LYS A 108 -14.85 -6.88 7.95
N PRO A 109 -15.84 -6.63 8.82
CA PRO A 109 -16.95 -5.73 8.51
C PRO A 109 -16.45 -4.29 8.28
N CYS A 110 -17.00 -3.63 7.26
CA CYS A 110 -16.79 -2.21 7.03
C CYS A 110 -17.55 -1.42 8.11
N ARG A 111 -16.83 -0.76 9.02
CA ARG A 111 -17.43 0.00 10.11
C ARG A 111 -18.40 1.10 9.62
N THR A 112 -18.01 1.84 8.59
CA THR A 112 -18.86 2.92 8.03
C THR A 112 -20.15 2.36 7.43
N PHE A 113 -20.06 1.26 6.68
CA PHE A 113 -21.24 0.60 6.12
C PHE A 113 -22.13 0.01 7.21
N LEU A 114 -21.54 -0.63 8.22
CA LEU A 114 -22.29 -1.21 9.32
C LEU A 114 -23.04 -0.15 10.13
N GLN A 115 -22.44 1.02 10.32
CA GLN A 115 -23.01 2.12 11.10
C GLN A 115 -24.04 2.95 10.33
N TYR A 116 -23.79 3.22 9.04
CA TYR A 116 -24.60 4.17 8.26
C TYR A 116 -25.34 3.51 7.08
N SER A 117 -25.24 2.20 6.90
CA SER A 117 -25.71 1.45 5.72
C SER A 117 -25.15 1.95 4.37
N SER A 118 -24.15 2.82 4.42
CA SER A 118 -23.54 3.48 3.26
C SER A 118 -22.04 3.64 3.45
N CYS A 119 -21.29 3.40 2.39
CA CYS A 119 -19.83 3.53 2.38
C CYS A 119 -19.41 4.35 1.17
N ARG A 120 -18.67 5.44 1.40
CA ARG A 120 -18.12 6.32 0.34
C ARG A 120 -17.23 5.61 -0.69
N TYR A 121 -16.72 4.43 -0.35
CA TYR A 121 -15.90 3.62 -1.25
C TYR A 121 -16.75 2.65 -2.10
N GLY A 122 -18.01 2.43 -1.74
CA GLY A 122 -18.93 1.54 -2.45
C GLY A 122 -18.31 0.18 -2.73
N ARG A 123 -18.39 -0.27 -3.99
CA ARG A 123 -17.81 -1.53 -4.46
C ARG A 123 -16.29 -1.61 -4.36
N ARG A 124 -15.59 -0.47 -4.27
CA ARG A 124 -14.12 -0.39 -4.12
C ARG A 124 -13.67 -0.49 -2.67
N CYS A 125 -14.59 -0.71 -1.73
CA CYS A 125 -14.24 -0.94 -0.34
C CYS A 125 -13.55 -2.30 -0.17
N TYR A 126 -12.39 -2.30 0.50
CA TYR A 126 -11.67 -3.53 0.81
C TYR A 126 -12.28 -4.32 1.98
N TYR A 127 -13.23 -3.73 2.72
CA TYR A 127 -13.90 -4.36 3.86
C TYR A 127 -15.26 -4.94 3.45
N SER A 128 -15.74 -5.92 4.21
CA SER A 128 -17.03 -6.58 4.00
C SER A 128 -18.21 -5.62 4.16
N HIS A 129 -19.08 -5.53 3.16
CA HIS A 129 -20.40 -4.90 3.25
C HIS A 129 -21.46 -6.01 3.43
N ARG A 130 -21.55 -6.56 4.64
CA ARG A 130 -22.59 -7.53 5.00
C ARG A 130 -23.61 -6.84 5.89
N TYR A 131 -24.88 -6.95 5.53
CA TYR A 131 -25.98 -6.57 6.42
C TYR A 131 -26.12 -7.65 7.48
N LEU A 132 -26.25 -7.26 8.75
CA LEU A 132 -26.50 -8.17 9.87
C LEU A 132 -27.96 -8.62 9.96
N SER A 133 -28.82 -8.16 9.05
CA SER A 133 -30.23 -8.54 9.00
C SER A 133 -30.38 -9.88 8.28
N ASP A 134 -30.72 -10.89 9.08
CA ASP A 134 -31.42 -12.12 8.70
C ASP A 134 -30.67 -13.13 7.84
N GLY A 135 -29.74 -13.88 8.46
CA GLY A 135 -29.45 -15.30 8.16
C GLY A 135 -28.98 -15.72 6.75
N HIS A 136 -29.05 -14.84 5.76
CA HIS A 136 -28.85 -15.13 4.35
C HIS A 136 -27.83 -14.15 3.78
N ASN A 137 -26.70 -14.73 3.46
CA ASN A 137 -25.48 -14.07 3.06
C ASN A 137 -25.53 -13.66 1.58
N GLN A 138 -26.35 -12.67 1.23
CA GLN A 138 -26.63 -12.31 -0.17
C GLN A 138 -25.47 -11.59 -0.91
N ASN A 139 -24.28 -11.43 -0.30
CA ASN A 139 -23.15 -10.74 -0.93
C ASN A 139 -21.92 -11.62 -1.22
N LEU A 140 -21.99 -12.95 -1.03
CA LEU A 140 -20.86 -13.83 -1.37
C LEU A 140 -20.68 -14.07 -2.88
N LEU A 141 -21.71 -13.84 -3.70
CA LEU A 141 -21.63 -14.09 -5.15
C LEU A 141 -21.12 -12.89 -5.97
N PHE A 142 -21.12 -11.68 -5.43
CA PHE A 142 -20.74 -10.48 -6.19
C PHE A 142 -19.25 -10.08 -6.05
N ASP A 143 -18.53 -10.59 -5.05
CA ASP A 143 -17.12 -10.21 -4.81
C ASP A 143 -16.11 -11.19 -5.46
N PHE A 144 -16.51 -12.38 -5.92
CA PHE A 144 -15.60 -13.41 -6.46
C PHE A 144 -15.22 -13.25 -7.94
N GLN A 145 -16.08 -12.65 -8.77
CA GLN A 145 -15.82 -12.51 -10.22
C GLN A 145 -14.78 -11.44 -10.57
N TYR A 146 -14.42 -10.54 -9.64
CA TYR A 146 -13.57 -9.39 -9.95
C TYR A 146 -12.07 -9.63 -9.75
N LEU A 147 -11.67 -10.75 -9.13
CA LEU A 147 -10.25 -11.08 -8.96
C LEU A 147 -9.59 -11.60 -10.25
N THR A 148 -10.38 -11.97 -11.27
CA THR A 148 -9.87 -12.47 -12.55
C THR A 148 -9.78 -11.39 -13.64
N SER A 149 -10.18 -10.14 -13.37
CA SER A 149 -10.43 -9.14 -14.43
C SER A 149 -9.78 -7.76 -14.27
N GLU A 150 -8.80 -7.56 -13.38
CA GLU A 150 -8.02 -6.30 -13.37
C GLU A 150 -6.74 -6.41 -14.22
N ASN A 151 -6.94 -6.75 -15.50
CA ASN A 151 -6.15 -6.25 -16.63
C ASN A 151 -7.13 -5.97 -17.77
N ASN A 152 -7.14 -4.70 -18.21
CA ASN A 152 -7.82 -4.13 -19.39
C ASN A 152 -9.14 -3.35 -19.17
N HIS A 153 -9.00 -2.06 -19.48
CA HIS A 153 -9.88 -1.24 -20.33
C HIS A 153 -11.27 -0.82 -19.81
N GLU A 154 -11.35 0.48 -19.52
CA GLU A 154 -12.43 1.42 -19.85
C GLU A 154 -13.63 0.85 -20.63
N SER A 155 -14.83 0.93 -20.04
CA SER A 155 -16.08 1.23 -20.76
C SER A 155 -17.23 1.52 -19.80
N SER A 156 -17.98 2.55 -20.15
CA SER A 156 -19.19 3.10 -19.54
C SER A 156 -20.31 2.09 -19.45
N GLU A 157 -20.89 1.84 -18.26
CA GLU A 157 -22.33 1.57 -18.14
C GLU A 157 -22.93 2.24 -16.89
N ARG A 158 -23.92 3.07 -17.19
CA ARG A 158 -24.72 3.91 -16.31
C ARG A 158 -25.77 3.03 -15.61
N VAL A 159 -25.53 2.63 -14.36
CA VAL A 159 -26.60 2.04 -13.53
C VAL A 159 -27.35 3.17 -12.83
N THR A 160 -28.51 3.52 -13.37
CA THR A 160 -29.44 4.53 -12.82
C THR A 160 -30.01 4.04 -11.49
N TYR A 161 -29.52 4.60 -10.38
CA TYR A 161 -30.13 4.38 -9.07
C TYR A 161 -31.41 5.21 -8.99
N HIS A 162 -32.55 4.53 -8.84
CA HIS A 162 -33.84 5.17 -8.70
C HIS A 162 -33.86 6.05 -7.44
N SER A 163 -34.15 7.33 -7.66
CA SER A 163 -34.38 8.33 -6.63
C SER A 163 -35.67 8.01 -5.85
N HIS A 164 -35.53 7.60 -4.59
CA HIS A 164 -36.65 7.73 -3.64
C HIS A 164 -36.49 9.01 -2.84
N ARG A 165 -37.44 9.90 -3.09
CA ARG A 165 -37.66 11.24 -2.52
C ARG A 165 -37.99 11.19 -1.02
N TYR A 166 -37.48 12.21 -0.31
CA TYR A 166 -38.04 12.94 0.83
C TYR A 166 -38.41 12.19 2.13
N ARG A 167 -37.83 12.66 3.25
CA ARG A 167 -38.51 13.63 4.15
C ARG A 167 -37.51 14.26 5.14
N PRO A 168 -37.52 15.60 5.31
CA PRO A 168 -36.79 16.27 6.40
C PRO A 168 -37.68 16.39 7.64
N TYR A 169 -37.04 16.39 8.81
CA TYR A 169 -37.43 17.18 9.98
C TYR A 169 -36.16 17.81 10.55
#